data_AF-A0A8T7FH57-F1
#
_entry.id   AF-A0A8T7FH57-F1
#
_cell.length_a   1.000
_cell.length_b   1.000
_cell.length_c   1.000
_cell.angle_alpha   90.00
_cell.angle_beta   90.00
_cell.angle_gamma   90.00
#
_symmetry.space_group_name_H-M   'P 1'
#
loop_
_entity.id
_entity.type
_entity.pdbx_description
1 polymer ?
#
loop_
_entity_poly.entity_id
_entity_poly.type
_entity_poly.pdbx_seq_one_letter_code
_entity_poly.pdbx_strand_id
1 'polypeptide(L)'
;MEDQRNLPRSDALKTLSALGWISDASKRLVDVLASALGLLLLLPVFGIVAAALKREGPGSVFYGGRRVGRYGVEFKILKFRTMNEDPRGAAGPRVTAKDDKRITS
;
A
#
# COMPACT_ATOMS: atom_id res chain seq x y z
N MET A 1 -56.07 15.15 -13.45
CA MET A 1 -55.39 14.18 -12.55
C MET A 1 -54.17 13.75 -13.34
N GLU A 2 -53.19 14.64 -13.40
CA GLU A 2 -52.07 14.53 -14.33
C GLU A 2 -50.89 13.81 -13.68
N ASP A 3 -50.36 12.90 -14.48
CA ASP A 3 -49.33 11.92 -14.22
C ASP A 3 -47.98 12.55 -13.82
N GLN A 4 -47.56 12.33 -12.57
CA GLN A 4 -46.26 12.76 -12.01
C GLN A 4 -45.16 11.68 -12.12
N ARG A 5 -45.30 10.69 -13.01
CA ARG A 5 -44.41 9.49 -13.05
C ARG A 5 -43.34 9.49 -14.16
N ASN A 6 -42.99 10.62 -14.75
CA ASN A 6 -41.94 10.70 -15.77
C ASN A 6 -40.82 11.67 -15.39
N LEU A 7 -40.14 11.41 -14.27
CA LEU A 7 -38.85 12.05 -13.98
C LEU A 7 -37.74 11.34 -14.77
N PRO A 8 -36.79 12.07 -15.42
CA PRO A 8 -35.69 11.50 -16.20
C PRO A 8 -34.64 10.87 -15.28
N ARG A 9 -35.00 9.74 -14.66
CA ARG A 9 -34.18 9.05 -13.64
C ARG A 9 -32.91 8.44 -14.25
N SER A 10 -32.87 8.20 -15.56
CA SER A 10 -31.71 7.63 -16.26
C SER A 10 -30.52 8.59 -16.32
N ASP A 11 -30.78 9.89 -16.47
CA ASP A 11 -29.74 10.88 -16.75
C ASP A 11 -29.09 11.37 -15.46
N ALA A 12 -29.87 11.44 -14.38
CA ALA A 12 -29.37 11.62 -13.02
C ALA A 12 -28.41 10.48 -12.61
N LEU A 13 -28.73 9.22 -12.93
CA LEU A 13 -27.86 8.09 -12.56
C LEU A 13 -26.57 8.05 -13.37
N LYS A 14 -26.61 8.43 -14.66
CA LYS A 14 -25.41 8.56 -15.51
C LYS A 14 -24.51 9.72 -15.09
N THR A 15 -25.11 10.84 -14.66
CA THR A 15 -24.34 11.99 -14.16
C THR A 15 -23.75 11.71 -12.78
N LEU A 16 -24.48 11.06 -11.87
CA LEU A 16 -23.97 10.63 -10.58
C LEU A 16 -22.85 9.58 -10.70
N SER A 17 -22.96 8.63 -11.63
CA SER A 17 -21.88 7.68 -11.91
C SER A 17 -20.69 8.35 -12.60
N ALA A 18 -20.92 9.18 -13.62
CA ALA A 18 -19.84 9.91 -14.30
C ALA A 18 -19.07 10.84 -13.36
N LEU A 19 -19.77 11.54 -12.45
CA LEU A 19 -19.14 12.38 -11.43
C LEU A 19 -18.30 11.54 -10.45
N GLY A 20 -18.77 10.35 -10.06
CA GLY A 20 -18.01 9.40 -9.25
C GLY A 20 -16.76 8.85 -9.97
N TRP A 21 -16.86 8.57 -11.27
CA TRP A 21 -15.76 8.01 -12.07
C TRP A 21 -14.68 9.05 -12.38
N ILE A 22 -15.08 10.30 -12.64
CA ILE A 22 -14.15 11.43 -12.79
C ILE A 22 -13.43 11.70 -11.45
N SER A 23 -14.12 11.55 -10.33
CA SER A 23 -13.54 11.66 -8.99
C SER A 23 -12.51 10.56 -8.73
N ASP A 24 -12.83 9.31 -9.08
CA ASP A 24 -11.91 8.17 -8.92
C ASP A 24 -10.67 8.28 -9.82
N ALA A 25 -10.84 8.70 -11.08
CA ALA A 25 -9.74 8.86 -12.02
C ALA A 25 -8.80 10.01 -11.63
N SER A 26 -9.35 11.15 -11.23
CA SER A 26 -8.57 12.29 -10.75
C SER A 26 -7.85 11.97 -9.44
N LYS A 27 -8.52 11.29 -8.48
CA LYS A 27 -7.90 10.76 -7.26
C LYS A 27 -6.71 9.86 -7.59
N ARG A 28 -6.86 8.96 -8.56
CA ARG A 28 -5.78 8.06 -8.99
C ARG A 28 -4.60 8.82 -9.58
N LEU A 29 -4.86 9.83 -10.41
CA LEU A 29 -3.81 10.65 -11.00
C LEU A 29 -3.02 11.38 -9.91
N VAL A 30 -3.71 12.03 -8.98
CA VAL A 30 -3.09 12.71 -7.83
C VAL A 30 -2.29 11.73 -6.99
N ASP A 31 -2.84 10.56 -6.67
CA ASP A 31 -2.15 9.55 -5.86
C ASP A 31 -0.85 9.09 -6.52
N VAL A 32 -0.84 8.87 -7.84
CA VAL A 32 0.37 8.47 -8.58
C VAL A 32 1.40 9.59 -8.61
N LEU A 33 1.00 10.82 -8.95
CA LEU A 33 1.90 11.97 -9.04
C LEU A 33 2.51 12.33 -7.68
N ALA A 34 1.68 12.40 -6.64
CA ALA A 34 2.13 12.68 -5.28
C ALA A 34 3.06 11.57 -4.75
N SER A 35 2.74 10.30 -5.02
CA SER A 35 3.61 9.18 -4.62
C SER A 35 4.94 9.17 -5.38
N ALA A 36 4.95 9.49 -6.67
CA ALA A 36 6.17 9.55 -7.48
C ALA A 36 7.10 10.67 -6.98
N LEU A 37 6.53 11.86 -6.72
CA LEU A 37 7.29 12.98 -6.17
C LEU A 37 7.83 12.66 -4.77
N GLY A 38 6.99 12.09 -3.90
CA GLY A 38 7.40 11.65 -2.57
C GLY A 38 8.52 10.60 -2.61
N LEU A 39 8.44 9.64 -3.54
CA LEU A 39 9.47 8.63 -3.73
C LEU A 39 10.79 9.22 -4.20
N LEU A 40 10.76 10.19 -5.12
CA LEU A 40 11.96 10.87 -5.61
C LEU A 40 12.66 11.67 -4.50
N LEU A 41 11.88 12.40 -3.69
CA LEU A 41 12.40 13.19 -2.56
C LEU A 41 12.97 12.31 -1.44
N LEU A 42 12.32 11.17 -1.16
CA LEU A 42 12.73 10.24 -0.11
C LEU A 42 13.75 9.19 -0.58
N LEU A 43 14.05 9.13 -1.88
CA LEU A 43 14.99 8.19 -2.46
C LEU A 43 16.36 8.13 -1.73
N PRO A 44 17.03 9.26 -1.41
CA PRO A 44 18.29 9.22 -0.69
C PRO A 44 18.14 8.61 0.71
N VAL A 45 17.05 8.92 1.43
CA VAL A 45 16.77 8.36 2.76
C VAL A 45 16.53 6.85 2.67
N PHE A 46 15.75 6.41 1.70
CA PHE A 46 15.51 4.99 1.43
C PHE A 46 16.79 4.25 1.06
N GLY A 47 17.71 4.88 0.33
CA GLY A 47 19.04 4.34 0.04
C GLY A 47 19.88 4.12 1.29
N ILE A 48 19.89 5.08 2.23
CA ILE A 48 20.61 4.95 3.51
C ILE A 48 20.04 3.81 4.35
N VAL A 49 18.71 3.75 4.48
CA VAL A 49 18.02 2.67 5.21
C VAL A 49 18.31 1.32 4.56
N ALA A 50 18.25 1.23 3.23
CA ALA A 50 18.57 0.01 2.51
C ALA A 50 20.02 -0.46 2.73
N ALA A 51 20.97 0.48 2.76
CA ALA A 51 22.37 0.18 3.03
C ALA A 51 22.58 -0.30 4.48
N ALA A 52 21.90 0.31 5.46
CA ALA A 52 21.94 -0.13 6.86
C ALA A 52 21.42 -1.56 7.00
N LEU A 53 20.23 -1.86 6.48
CA LEU A 53 19.63 -3.19 6.52
C LEU A 53 20.48 -4.25 5.81
N LYS A 54 21.18 -3.89 4.73
CA LYS A 54 22.07 -4.81 4.02
C LYS A 54 23.33 -5.16 4.82
N ARG A 55 23.77 -4.28 5.72
CA ARG A 55 24.93 -4.50 6.59
C ARG A 55 24.60 -5.37 7.81
N GLU A 56 23.35 -5.36 8.28
CA GLU A 56 22.94 -6.15 9.45
C GLU A 56 22.87 -7.66 9.20
N GLY A 57 22.66 -8.10 7.96
CA GLY A 57 22.67 -9.53 7.67
C GLY A 57 22.22 -9.91 6.26
N PRO A 58 22.28 -11.22 5.93
CA PRO A 58 21.77 -11.74 4.69
C PRO A 58 20.24 -11.58 4.62
N GLY A 59 19.74 -11.24 3.43
CA GLY A 59 18.32 -11.15 3.14
C GLY A 59 17.93 -9.99 2.22
N SER A 60 16.63 -9.90 1.96
CA SER A 60 16.00 -8.81 1.21
C SER A 60 15.85 -7.57 2.10
N VAL A 61 16.09 -6.38 1.54
CA VAL A 61 15.84 -5.09 2.21
C VAL A 61 14.34 -4.86 2.43
N PHE A 62 13.51 -5.38 1.53
CA PHE A 62 12.07 -5.22 1.59
C PHE A 62 11.36 -6.52 1.95
N TYR A 63 10.33 -6.39 2.76
CA TYR A 63 9.38 -7.44 3.10
C TYR A 63 8.05 -7.21 2.37
N GLY A 64 7.49 -8.28 1.80
CA GLY A 64 6.25 -8.26 1.00
C GLY A 64 5.11 -9.02 1.67
N GLY A 65 4.36 -8.39 2.57
CA GLY A 65 3.22 -9.02 3.25
C GLY A 65 1.97 -9.06 2.37
N ARG A 66 1.18 -10.14 2.38
CA ARG A 66 -0.12 -10.17 1.67
C ARG A 66 -1.18 -9.35 2.41
N ARG A 67 -1.95 -8.56 1.68
CA ARG A 67 -3.09 -7.76 2.17
C ARG A 67 -4.22 -7.78 1.15
N VAL A 68 -5.45 -7.70 1.64
CA VAL A 68 -6.65 -7.55 0.79
C VAL A 68 -6.78 -6.08 0.37
N GLY A 69 -6.91 -5.82 -0.93
CA GLY A 69 -6.98 -4.50 -1.53
C GLY A 69 -8.36 -4.15 -2.10
N ARG A 70 -8.37 -3.22 -3.07
CA ARG A 70 -9.60 -2.75 -3.73
C ARG A 70 -10.34 -3.93 -4.36
N TYR A 71 -11.66 -3.99 -4.15
CA TYR A 71 -12.53 -5.07 -4.64
C TYR A 71 -12.12 -6.48 -4.18
N GLY A 72 -11.45 -6.61 -3.04
CA GLY A 72 -11.04 -7.91 -2.51
C GLY A 72 -9.81 -8.52 -3.20
N VAL A 73 -9.18 -7.81 -4.13
CA VAL A 73 -7.97 -8.30 -4.81
C VAL A 73 -6.78 -8.22 -3.87
N GLU A 74 -6.11 -9.35 -3.64
CA GLU A 74 -4.90 -9.38 -2.82
C GLU A 74 -3.73 -8.66 -3.49
N PHE A 75 -2.92 -7.98 -2.68
CA PHE A 75 -1.66 -7.38 -3.11
C PHE A 75 -0.58 -7.55 -2.05
N LYS A 76 0.69 -7.42 -2.46
CA LYS A 76 1.83 -7.43 -1.55
C LYS A 76 2.15 -6.00 -1.11
N ILE A 77 2.07 -5.74 0.19
CA ILE A 77 2.56 -4.49 0.76
C ILE A 77 4.08 -4.53 0.87
N LEU A 78 4.75 -3.59 0.20
CA LEU A 78 6.20 -3.41 0.28
C LEU A 78 6.52 -2.52 1.48
N LYS A 79 7.35 -3.01 2.40
CA LYS A 79 7.90 -2.23 3.51
C LYS A 79 9.35 -2.62 3.78
N PHE A 80 10.10 -1.75 4.45
CA PHE A 80 11.42 -2.12 4.93
C PHE A 80 11.33 -3.31 5.89
N ARG A 81 12.28 -4.23 5.76
CA ARG A 81 12.42 -5.37 6.64
C ARG A 81 12.76 -4.86 8.04
N THR A 82 11.98 -5.31 9.01
CA THR A 82 12.24 -5.05 10.44
C THR A 82 12.64 -6.33 11.19
N MET A 83 12.59 -7.48 10.52
CA MET A 83 12.90 -8.78 11.12
C MET A 83 13.91 -9.55 10.27
N ASN A 84 14.92 -10.13 10.92
CA ASN A 84 15.93 -10.92 10.26
C ASN A 84 15.38 -12.27 9.77
N GLU A 85 15.48 -12.50 8.46
CA GLU A 85 15.13 -13.76 7.77
C GLU A 85 16.32 -14.73 7.75
N ASP A 86 17.05 -14.86 8.86
CA ASP A 86 18.15 -15.82 8.95
C ASP A 86 17.59 -17.26 8.84
N PRO A 87 17.96 -18.06 7.82
CA PRO A 87 17.53 -19.45 7.71
C PRO A 87 18.04 -20.35 8.86
N ARG A 88 19.07 -19.91 9.59
CA ARG A 88 19.68 -20.62 10.73
C ARG A 88 19.23 -20.07 12.09
N GLY A 89 18.52 -18.94 12.11
CA GLY A 89 18.08 -18.22 13.30
C GLY A 89 16.64 -18.54 13.68
N ALA A 90 16.39 -18.64 14.99
CA ALA A 90 15.19 -19.20 15.60
C ALA A 90 13.87 -18.90 14.85
N ALA A 91 13.12 -19.97 14.58
CA ALA A 91 11.68 -19.93 14.33
C ALA A 91 10.99 -19.36 15.59
N GLY A 92 11.05 -18.04 15.74
CA GLY A 92 10.42 -17.32 16.84
C GLY A 92 8.89 -17.36 16.69
N PRO A 93 8.16 -17.10 17.78
CA PRO A 93 6.69 -17.11 17.77
C PRO A 93 6.10 -16.27 16.62
N ARG A 94 4.89 -16.61 16.18
CA ARG A 94 4.14 -15.81 15.18
C ARG A 94 3.79 -14.39 15.67
N VAL A 95 4.04 -14.12 16.95
CA VAL A 95 3.82 -12.86 17.65
C VAL A 95 5.17 -12.28 18.04
N THR A 96 5.43 -11.03 17.67
CA THR A 96 6.64 -10.29 18.06
C THR A 96 6.55 -9.94 19.54
N ALA A 97 7.55 -10.37 20.32
CA ALA A 97 7.71 -9.96 21.72
C ALA A 97 8.65 -8.73 21.81
N LYS A 98 8.60 -8.01 22.93
CA LYS A 98 9.37 -6.77 23.13
C LYS A 98 10.89 -6.95 23.00
N ASP A 99 11.41 -8.15 23.32
CA ASP A 99 12.83 -8.52 23.25
C ASP A 99 13.12 -9.58 22.15
N ASP A 100 12.39 -9.53 21.03
CA ASP A 100 12.56 -10.49 19.95
C ASP A 100 13.90 -10.27 19.22
N LYS A 101 14.79 -11.28 19.32
CA LYS A 101 16.12 -11.30 18.68
C LYS A 101 16.09 -11.19 17.15
N ARG A 102 14.91 -11.31 16.53
CA ARG A 102 14.74 -11.12 15.09
C ARG A 102 14.67 -9.64 14.71
N ILE A 103 14.45 -8.70 15.63
CA ILE A 103 14.31 -7.28 15.29
C ILE A 103 15.63 -6.70 14.77
N THR A 104 15.59 -6.02 13.62
CA THR A 104 16.70 -5.24 13.05
C THR A 104 17.00 -4.03 13.94
N SER A 105 18.28 -3.77 14.23
CA SER A 105 18.78 -2.75 15.16
C SER A 105 19.16 -1.42 14.49
#